data_AF-A0A7C6G871-F1
#
_entry.id   AF-A0A7C6G871-F1
#
_cell.length_a   1.000
_cell.length_b   1.000
_cell.length_c   1.000
_cell.angle_alpha   90.00
_cell.angle_beta   90.00
_cell.angle_gamma   90.00
#
_symmetry.space_group_name_H-M   'P 1'
#
loop_
_entity.id
_entity.type
_entity.pdbx_description
1 polymer ?
#
loop_
_entity_poly.entity_id
_entity_poly.type
_entity_poly.pdbx_seq_one_letter_code
_entity_poly.pdbx_strand_id
1 'polypeptide(L)'
;GDYIGTGTMAARFFIKRRFRNFAFYDMIFPLFLFLAGVSMPYSFSKRLQSGSSRKSIYLHALKRMLLLVVLGMLYNGVFTSEIDHMRFASVLGRIGVAWFIAAMIYLNSSLRGQVIWLFSLLIGYCLLMLHVPVPGHGAGVLTPEGNLSGFLDRLLLPGRLYMDNILEAEGILSTIPAVGTALMGVLAGRFLK
;
A
#
# COMPACT_ATOMS: atom_id res chain seq x y z
N GLY A 1 41.90 -27.26 -1.22
CA GLY A 1 40.80 -27.85 -0.42
C GLY A 1 39.79 -26.77 -0.21
N ASP A 2 39.04 -26.48 -1.27
CA ASP A 2 38.48 -25.17 -1.58
C ASP A 2 36.96 -25.26 -1.68
N TYR A 3 36.17 -25.08 -0.60
CA TYR A 3 34.70 -24.98 -0.73
C TYR A 3 34.01 -24.20 0.42
N ILE A 4 34.56 -23.07 0.92
CA ILE A 4 33.84 -22.27 1.95
C ILE A 4 33.74 -20.75 1.62
N GLY A 5 34.44 -20.24 0.60
CA GLY A 5 34.55 -18.78 0.36
C GLY A 5 33.58 -18.12 -0.63
N THR A 6 32.90 -18.88 -1.50
CA THR A 6 32.23 -18.33 -2.70
C THR A 6 30.72 -18.10 -2.57
N GLY A 7 30.02 -18.82 -1.68
CA GLY A 7 28.56 -18.73 -1.53
C GLY A 7 28.07 -17.40 -0.94
N THR A 8 28.79 -16.85 0.04
CA THR A 8 28.45 -15.60 0.73
C THR A 8 28.73 -14.36 -0.13
N MET A 9 29.74 -14.41 -1.00
CA MET A 9 30.02 -13.33 -1.96
C MET A 9 29.02 -13.30 -3.10
N ALA A 10 28.59 -14.45 -3.62
CA ALA A 10 27.54 -14.53 -4.64
C ALA A 10 26.19 -14.03 -4.08
N ALA A 11 25.81 -14.48 -2.88
CA ALA A 11 24.59 -13.99 -2.21
C ALA A 11 24.64 -12.48 -1.95
N ARG A 12 25.75 -11.96 -1.44
CA ARG A 12 25.95 -10.50 -1.27
C ARG A 12 25.98 -9.75 -2.60
N PHE A 13 26.50 -10.35 -3.68
CA PHE A 13 26.52 -9.74 -5.01
C PHE A 13 25.12 -9.71 -5.64
N PHE A 14 24.29 -10.75 -5.45
CA PHE A 14 22.89 -10.77 -5.87
C PHE A 14 22.05 -9.75 -5.10
N ILE A 15 22.22 -9.67 -3.78
CA ILE A 15 21.56 -8.67 -2.93
C ILE A 15 21.97 -7.25 -3.37
N LYS A 16 23.28 -6.98 -3.54
CA LYS A 16 23.80 -5.67 -3.96
C LYS A 16 23.45 -5.29 -5.42
N ARG A 17 23.15 -6.27 -6.29
CA ARG A 17 22.74 -6.03 -7.69
C ARG A 17 21.25 -5.69 -7.82
N ARG A 18 20.39 -6.15 -6.89
CA ARG A 18 18.96 -5.80 -6.84
C ARG A 18 18.71 -4.32 -6.47
N PHE A 19 19.55 -3.75 -5.60
CA PHE A 19 19.42 -2.35 -5.15
C PHE A 19 19.83 -1.27 -6.15
N ARG A 20 20.37 -1.63 -7.33
CA ARG A 20 20.89 -0.66 -8.31
C ARG A 20 19.91 -0.30 -9.42
N ASN A 21 18.84 -1.06 -9.56
CA ASN A 21 17.87 -0.84 -10.63
C ASN A 21 16.62 -0.25 -10.01
N PHE A 22 16.57 1.07 -9.88
CA PHE A 22 15.30 1.81 -9.81
C PHE A 22 14.58 1.47 -11.11
N ALA A 23 13.75 0.43 -11.09
CA ALA A 23 13.12 -0.05 -12.30
C ALA A 23 11.97 0.91 -12.60
N PHE A 24 11.81 1.32 -13.85
CA PHE A 24 10.68 2.16 -14.28
C PHE A 24 9.32 1.60 -13.78
N TYR A 25 9.23 0.27 -13.66
CA TYR A 25 8.08 -0.45 -13.14
C TYR A 25 7.71 -0.11 -11.69
N ASP A 26 8.66 0.29 -10.84
CA ASP A 26 8.39 0.64 -9.44
C ASP A 26 7.55 1.93 -9.32
N MET A 27 7.59 2.80 -10.34
CA MET A 27 6.81 4.04 -10.39
C MET A 27 5.37 3.83 -10.89
N ILE A 28 5.07 2.70 -11.54
CA ILE A 28 3.75 2.45 -12.13
C ILE A 28 2.67 2.42 -11.05
N PHE A 29 2.94 1.76 -9.92
CA PHE A 29 1.97 1.66 -8.83
C PHE A 29 1.65 3.02 -8.19
N PRO A 30 2.64 3.81 -7.71
CA PRO A 30 2.37 5.13 -7.16
C PRO A 30 1.66 6.05 -8.16
N LEU A 31 2.05 6.01 -9.44
CA LEU A 31 1.43 6.81 -10.49
C LEU A 31 -0.04 6.44 -10.70
N PHE A 32 -0.35 5.15 -10.79
CA PHE A 32 -1.73 4.69 -10.95
C PHE A 32 -2.60 5.14 -9.78
N LEU A 33 -2.11 5.00 -8.56
CA LEU A 33 -2.84 5.39 -7.36
C LEU A 33 -3.05 6.90 -7.27
N PHE A 34 -2.04 7.68 -7.66
CA PHE A 34 -2.13 9.13 -7.78
C PHE A 34 -3.18 9.54 -8.81
N LEU A 35 -3.13 9.01 -10.03
CA LEU A 35 -4.12 9.30 -11.08
C LEU A 35 -5.53 8.88 -10.69
N ALA A 36 -5.68 7.74 -10.02
CA ALA A 36 -6.95 7.31 -9.46
C ALA A 36 -7.50 8.33 -8.43
N GLY A 37 -6.62 8.94 -7.64
CA GLY A 37 -6.93 10.07 -6.75
C GLY A 37 -7.36 11.33 -7.51
N VAL A 38 -6.62 11.73 -8.55
CA VAL A 38 -6.92 12.90 -9.41
C VAL A 38 -8.32 12.82 -10.01
N SER A 39 -8.78 11.62 -10.37
CA SER A 39 -10.12 11.43 -10.94
C SER A 39 -11.27 11.56 -9.93
N MET A 40 -11.01 11.44 -8.62
CA MET A 40 -12.09 11.40 -7.60
C MET A 40 -12.90 12.70 -7.53
N PRO A 41 -12.30 13.91 -7.47
CA PRO A 41 -13.06 15.14 -7.34
C PRO A 41 -14.03 15.35 -8.51
N TYR A 42 -13.62 15.02 -9.73
CA TYR A 42 -14.49 15.08 -10.91
C TYR A 42 -15.63 14.06 -10.84
N SER A 43 -15.33 12.78 -10.55
CA SER A 43 -16.32 11.71 -10.49
C SER A 43 -17.38 11.97 -9.41
N PHE A 44 -16.95 12.31 -8.19
CA PHE A 44 -17.88 12.54 -7.09
C PHE A 44 -18.65 13.86 -7.22
N SER A 45 -18.02 14.92 -7.75
CA SER A 45 -18.74 16.17 -7.99
C SER A 45 -19.85 16.00 -9.02
N LYS A 46 -19.60 15.26 -10.10
CA LYS A 46 -20.61 14.95 -11.11
C LYS A 46 -21.80 14.18 -10.52
N ARG A 47 -21.54 13.18 -9.66
CA ARG A 47 -22.60 12.40 -8.99
C ARG A 47 -23.37 13.23 -7.96
N LEU A 48 -22.71 14.13 -7.26
CA LEU A 48 -23.36 15.00 -6.27
C LEU A 48 -24.24 16.05 -6.96
N GLN A 49 -23.81 16.59 -8.10
CA GLN A 49 -24.61 17.50 -8.93
C GLN A 49 -25.79 16.80 -9.60
N SER A 50 -25.65 15.52 -9.96
CA SER A 50 -26.74 14.72 -10.53
C SER A 50 -27.78 14.24 -9.51
N GLY A 51 -27.78 14.78 -8.28
CA GLY A 51 -28.72 14.42 -7.22
C GLY A 51 -28.53 13.03 -6.61
N SER A 52 -27.37 12.38 -6.82
CA SER A 52 -27.13 11.06 -6.21
C SER A 52 -27.11 11.17 -4.68
N SER A 53 -27.80 10.25 -3.99
CA SER A 53 -27.75 10.21 -2.53
C SER A 53 -26.34 9.92 -2.03
N ARG A 54 -25.94 10.53 -0.90
CA ARG A 54 -24.63 10.28 -0.28
C ARG A 54 -24.41 8.79 -0.02
N LYS A 55 -25.44 8.08 0.46
CA LYS A 55 -25.41 6.62 0.69
C LYS A 55 -25.04 5.84 -0.58
N SER A 56 -25.57 6.23 -1.74
CA SER A 56 -25.24 5.59 -3.03
C SER A 56 -23.78 5.83 -3.43
N ILE A 57 -23.19 6.97 -3.09
CA ILE A 57 -21.76 7.25 -3.33
C ILE A 57 -20.89 6.36 -2.45
N TYR A 58 -21.18 6.29 -1.14
CA TYR A 58 -20.46 5.43 -0.20
C TYR A 58 -20.53 3.95 -0.59
N LEU A 59 -21.73 3.44 -0.91
CA LEU A 59 -21.91 2.05 -1.28
C LEU A 59 -21.18 1.72 -2.59
N HIS A 60 -21.18 2.63 -3.56
CA HIS A 60 -20.42 2.47 -4.79
C HIS A 60 -18.91 2.43 -4.53
N ALA A 61 -18.39 3.32 -3.68
CA ALA A 61 -16.98 3.32 -3.30
C ALA A 61 -16.59 2.01 -2.59
N LEU A 62 -17.44 1.53 -1.68
CA LEU A 62 -17.24 0.25 -0.97
C LEU A 62 -17.27 -0.94 -1.93
N LYS A 63 -18.25 -1.01 -2.84
CA LYS A 63 -18.32 -2.07 -3.87
C LYS A 63 -17.07 -2.10 -4.73
N ARG A 64 -16.55 -0.94 -5.15
CA ARG A 64 -15.30 -0.85 -5.92
C ARG A 64 -14.10 -1.37 -5.12
N MET A 65 -14.00 -1.01 -3.84
CA MET A 65 -12.95 -1.52 -2.95
C MET A 65 -13.01 -3.05 -2.86
N LEU A 66 -14.18 -3.60 -2.53
CA LEU A 66 -14.38 -5.04 -2.38
C LEU A 66 -14.09 -5.78 -3.68
N LEU A 67 -14.54 -5.26 -4.83
CA LEU A 67 -14.27 -5.86 -6.13
C LEU A 67 -12.77 -5.95 -6.40
N LEU A 68 -12.00 -4.87 -6.19
CA LEU A 68 -10.55 -4.88 -6.41
C LEU A 68 -9.80 -5.78 -5.43
N VAL A 69 -10.27 -5.85 -4.19
CA VAL A 69 -9.73 -6.75 -3.16
C VAL A 69 -9.98 -8.22 -3.53
N VAL A 70 -11.20 -8.57 -3.93
CA VAL A 70 -11.54 -9.94 -4.37
C VAL A 70 -10.80 -10.32 -5.66
N LEU A 71 -10.75 -9.42 -6.65
CA LEU A 71 -9.98 -9.65 -7.87
C LEU A 71 -8.49 -9.82 -7.59
N GLY A 72 -7.95 -9.05 -6.65
CA GLY A 72 -6.57 -9.20 -6.20
C GLY A 72 -6.29 -10.56 -5.54
N MET A 73 -7.21 -11.05 -4.70
CA MET A 73 -7.11 -12.40 -4.12
C MET A 73 -7.22 -13.49 -5.19
N LEU A 74 -8.15 -13.35 -6.14
CA LEU A 74 -8.29 -14.30 -7.25
C LEU A 74 -7.03 -14.35 -8.12
N TYR A 75 -6.44 -13.19 -8.43
CA TYR A 75 -5.19 -13.10 -9.19
C TYR A 75 -4.01 -13.80 -8.50
N ASN A 76 -3.95 -13.72 -7.17
CA ASN A 76 -2.92 -14.39 -6.38
C ASN A 76 -3.19 -15.89 -6.15
N GLY A 77 -4.23 -16.47 -6.76
CA GLY A 77 -4.52 -17.91 -6.64
C GLY A 77 -4.97 -18.34 -5.25
N VAL A 78 -5.54 -17.41 -4.46
CA VAL A 78 -6.04 -17.66 -3.09
C VAL A 78 -7.07 -18.79 -3.05
N PHE A 79 -7.85 -18.98 -4.12
CA PHE A 79 -8.90 -20.01 -4.15
C PHE A 79 -8.43 -21.37 -4.72
N THR A 80 -7.20 -21.46 -5.22
CA THR A 80 -6.67 -22.66 -5.89
C THR A 80 -5.43 -23.24 -5.22
N SER A 81 -4.87 -22.56 -4.22
CA SER A 81 -3.61 -22.93 -3.57
C SER A 81 -3.87 -23.47 -2.16
N GLU A 82 -3.04 -24.41 -1.71
CA GLU A 82 -2.99 -24.76 -0.29
C GLU A 82 -2.69 -23.50 0.55
N ILE A 83 -3.25 -23.43 1.76
CA ILE A 83 -3.19 -22.24 2.63
C ILE A 83 -1.75 -21.73 2.82
N ASP A 84 -0.76 -22.63 2.81
CA ASP A 84 0.67 -22.35 2.98
C ASP A 84 1.36 -21.73 1.75
N HIS A 85 0.65 -21.60 0.62
CA HIS A 85 1.10 -20.90 -0.58
C HIS A 85 0.26 -19.66 -0.90
N MET A 86 -0.74 -19.37 -0.08
CA MET A 86 -1.68 -18.30 -0.29
C MET A 86 -1.04 -16.93 -0.01
N ARG A 87 -1.04 -16.03 -0.99
CA ARG A 87 -0.56 -14.66 -0.82
C ARG A 87 -1.75 -13.70 -0.82
N PHE A 88 -2.17 -13.26 0.37
CA PHE A 88 -3.34 -12.39 0.51
C PHE A 88 -3.11 -10.96 0.01
N ALA A 89 -1.91 -10.43 0.20
CA ALA A 89 -1.57 -9.08 -0.21
C ALA A 89 -1.48 -9.01 -1.74
N SER A 90 -2.27 -8.12 -2.33
CA SER A 90 -2.30 -7.89 -3.78
C SER A 90 -2.23 -6.39 -4.07
N VAL A 91 -1.48 -6.03 -5.12
CA VAL A 91 -1.38 -4.64 -5.61
C VAL A 91 -2.78 -4.08 -5.86
N LEU A 92 -3.64 -4.89 -6.48
CA LEU A 92 -5.00 -4.52 -6.83
C LEU A 92 -5.86 -4.27 -5.59
N GLY A 93 -5.78 -5.14 -4.59
CA GLY A 93 -6.47 -4.97 -3.31
C GLY A 93 -5.99 -3.73 -2.57
N ARG A 94 -4.67 -3.49 -2.53
CA ARG A 94 -4.07 -2.30 -1.91
C ARG A 94 -4.52 -1.01 -2.58
N ILE A 95 -4.59 -0.98 -3.92
CA ILE A 95 -5.16 0.15 -4.66
C ILE A 95 -6.61 0.38 -4.24
N GLY A 96 -7.40 -0.70 -4.15
CA GLY A 96 -8.81 -0.62 -3.75
C GLY A 96 -9.00 0.00 -2.37
N VAL A 97 -8.26 -0.50 -1.38
CA VAL A 97 -8.31 -0.03 0.02
C VAL A 97 -7.79 1.39 0.14
N ALA A 98 -6.62 1.69 -0.42
CA ALA A 98 -6.03 3.02 -0.33
C ALA A 98 -6.91 4.09 -0.97
N TRP A 99 -7.46 3.79 -2.16
CA TRP A 99 -8.41 4.66 -2.84
C TRP A 99 -9.69 4.85 -2.03
N PHE A 100 -10.22 3.80 -1.40
CA PHE A 100 -11.44 3.89 -0.60
C PHE A 100 -11.25 4.78 0.63
N ILE A 101 -10.16 4.61 1.38
CA ILE A 101 -9.86 5.45 2.55
C ILE A 101 -9.69 6.90 2.11
N ALA A 102 -8.94 7.16 1.04
CA ALA A 102 -8.79 8.51 0.48
C ALA A 102 -10.14 9.11 0.05
N ALA A 103 -11.04 8.30 -0.54
CA ALA A 103 -12.41 8.73 -0.86
C ALA A 103 -13.22 9.08 0.39
N MET A 104 -13.10 8.32 1.49
CA MET A 104 -13.78 8.64 2.76
C MET A 104 -13.28 9.96 3.33
N ILE A 105 -11.95 10.19 3.30
CA ILE A 105 -11.35 11.44 3.74
C ILE A 105 -11.85 12.61 2.87
N TYR A 106 -11.84 12.45 1.55
CA TYR A 106 -12.32 13.47 0.62
C TYR A 106 -13.80 13.85 0.83
N LEU A 107 -14.67 12.86 1.03
CA LEU A 107 -16.12 13.07 1.19
C LEU A 107 -16.49 13.68 2.54
N ASN A 108 -15.67 13.47 3.57
CA ASN A 108 -15.96 13.91 4.95
C ASN A 108 -15.09 15.08 5.44
N SER A 109 -14.07 15.51 4.68
CA SER A 109 -13.13 16.55 5.11
C SER A 109 -13.08 17.73 4.14
N SER A 110 -12.90 18.93 4.69
CA SER A 110 -12.58 20.13 3.92
C SER A 110 -11.18 20.04 3.30
N LEU A 111 -10.84 20.98 2.41
CA LEU A 111 -9.50 21.04 1.80
C LEU A 111 -8.38 21.06 2.86
N ARG A 112 -8.53 21.90 3.90
CA ARG A 112 -7.60 21.95 5.03
C ARG A 112 -7.54 20.61 5.76
N GLY A 113 -8.69 19.98 5.99
CA GLY A 113 -8.76 18.66 6.59
C GLY A 113 -8.04 17.58 5.77
N GLN A 114 -8.16 17.61 4.44
CA GLN A 114 -7.47 16.68 3.53
C GLN A 114 -5.95 16.84 3.60
N VAL A 115 -5.45 18.07 3.68
CA VAL A 115 -4.02 18.36 3.85
C VAL A 115 -3.53 17.89 5.22
N ILE A 116 -4.29 18.15 6.28
CA ILE A 116 -3.98 17.65 7.63
C ILE A 116 -3.92 16.13 7.63
N TRP A 117 -4.92 15.45 7.06
CA TRP A 117 -4.93 13.99 6.94
C TRP A 117 -3.72 13.46 6.16
N LEU A 118 -3.36 14.08 5.04
CA LEU A 118 -2.18 13.69 4.26
C LEU A 118 -0.91 13.73 5.11
N PHE A 119 -0.63 14.87 5.75
CA PHE A 119 0.58 15.00 6.57
C PHE A 119 0.52 14.12 7.82
N SER A 120 -0.63 14.01 8.49
CA SER A 120 -0.79 13.15 9.66
C SER A 120 -0.57 11.67 9.34
N LEU A 121 -1.02 11.18 8.18
CA LEU A 121 -0.78 9.80 7.76
C LEU A 121 0.69 9.55 7.46
N LEU A 122 1.36 10.49 6.77
CA LEU A 122 2.78 10.34 6.42
C LEU A 122 3.69 10.47 7.64
N ILE A 123 3.51 11.51 8.46
CA ILE A 123 4.26 11.73 9.69
C ILE A 123 3.97 10.61 10.68
N GLY A 124 2.70 10.22 10.84
CA GLY A 124 2.31 9.10 11.70
C GLY A 124 2.99 7.80 11.28
N TYR A 125 3.04 7.49 9.99
CA TYR A 125 3.78 6.34 9.47
C TYR A 125 5.28 6.42 9.77
N CYS A 126 5.91 7.58 9.56
CA CYS A 126 7.32 7.77 9.87
C CYS A 126 7.61 7.58 11.36
N LEU A 127 6.80 8.17 12.25
CA LEU A 127 6.95 8.04 13.69
C LEU A 127 6.76 6.60 14.15
N LEU A 128 5.78 5.89 13.59
CA LEU A 128 5.58 4.47 13.86
C LEU A 128 6.82 3.65 13.50
N MET A 129 7.37 3.86 12.30
CA MET A 129 8.56 3.16 11.83
C MET A 129 9.83 3.48 12.64
N LEU A 130 9.95 4.71 13.16
CA LEU A 130 11.14 5.16 13.89
C LEU A 130 11.11 4.86 15.38
N HIS A 131 9.94 4.90 16.01
CA HIS A 131 9.84 4.86 17.47
C HIS A 131 9.28 3.58 18.05
N VAL A 132 8.55 2.77 17.27
CA VAL A 132 8.03 1.50 17.77
C VAL A 132 9.14 0.45 17.73
N PRO A 133 9.52 -0.15 18.87
CA PRO A 133 10.55 -1.18 18.89
C PRO A 133 10.02 -2.49 18.30
N VAL A 134 10.80 -3.08 17.41
CA VAL A 134 10.54 -4.42 16.88
C VAL A 134 11.25 -5.44 17.77
N PRO A 135 10.55 -6.50 18.24
CA PRO A 135 11.16 -7.55 19.04
C PRO A 135 12.41 -8.15 18.35
N GLY A 136 13.51 -8.22 19.09
CA GLY A 136 14.80 -8.75 18.59
C GLY A 136 15.63 -7.79 17.72
N HIS A 137 15.13 -6.60 17.37
CA HIS A 137 15.83 -5.66 16.49
C HIS A 137 15.94 -4.23 17.09
N GLY A 138 14.99 -3.82 17.94
CA GLY A 138 14.95 -2.48 18.53
C GLY A 138 14.10 -1.49 17.72
N ALA A 139 14.12 -0.22 18.09
CA ALA A 139 13.36 0.85 17.42
C ALA A 139 14.17 1.49 16.29
N GLY A 140 13.48 1.91 15.22
CA GLY A 140 14.10 2.66 14.12
C GLY A 140 14.93 1.84 13.14
N VAL A 141 14.84 0.51 13.20
CA VAL A 141 15.49 -0.38 12.23
C VAL A 141 14.65 -0.42 10.96
N LEU A 142 15.21 0.02 9.83
CA LEU A 142 14.54 0.06 8.52
C LEU A 142 15.04 -1.02 7.54
N THR A 143 15.76 -2.02 8.04
CA THR A 143 16.22 -3.15 7.22
C THR A 143 15.05 -4.08 6.86
N PRO A 144 15.10 -4.82 5.73
CA PRO A 144 14.03 -5.73 5.33
C PRO A 144 13.62 -6.73 6.43
N GLU A 145 14.56 -7.20 7.23
CA GLU A 145 14.37 -8.23 8.26
C GLU A 145 13.78 -7.64 9.56
N GLY A 146 14.24 -6.45 9.93
CA GLY A 146 13.99 -5.85 11.24
C GLY A 146 12.99 -4.70 11.27
N ASN A 147 12.41 -4.31 10.12
CA ASN A 147 11.45 -3.20 10.09
C ASN A 147 10.07 -3.60 10.63
N LEU A 148 9.37 -2.59 11.16
CA LEU A 148 8.05 -2.76 11.79
C LEU A 148 6.98 -3.28 10.82
N SER A 149 6.98 -2.83 9.55
CA SER A 149 6.00 -3.32 8.57
C SER A 149 6.13 -4.82 8.37
N GLY A 150 7.33 -5.30 8.07
CA GLY A 150 7.60 -6.73 7.89
C GLY A 150 7.25 -7.55 9.14
N PHE A 151 7.51 -7.01 10.34
CA PHE A 151 7.10 -7.66 11.59
C PHE A 151 5.58 -7.81 11.71
N LEU A 152 4.81 -6.74 11.48
CA LEU A 152 3.36 -6.82 11.54
C LEU A 152 2.75 -7.65 10.41
N ASP A 153 3.32 -7.59 9.21
CA ASP A 153 2.88 -8.40 8.09
C ASP A 153 3.04 -9.89 8.40
N ARG A 154 4.14 -10.31 9.05
CA ARG A 154 4.34 -11.70 9.54
C ARG A 154 3.35 -12.12 10.63
N LEU A 155 2.87 -11.18 11.44
CA LEU A 155 1.94 -11.46 12.54
C LEU A 155 0.49 -11.53 12.06
N LEU A 156 0.11 -10.68 11.10
CA LEU A 156 -1.27 -10.42 10.73
C LEU A 156 -1.69 -11.02 9.39
N LEU A 157 -0.75 -11.27 8.47
CA LEU A 157 -1.06 -11.84 7.15
C LEU A 157 -0.79 -13.35 7.17
N PRO A 158 -1.82 -14.20 7.01
CA PRO A 158 -1.63 -15.64 6.88
C PRO A 158 -1.06 -16.00 5.50
N GLY A 159 -0.31 -17.10 5.44
CA GLY A 159 0.26 -17.65 4.21
C GLY A 159 1.68 -17.15 3.90
N ARG A 160 2.01 -16.98 2.61
CA ARG A 160 3.35 -16.51 2.21
C ARG A 160 3.40 -15.01 2.00
N LEU A 161 4.43 -14.37 2.55
CA LEU A 161 4.80 -13.00 2.24
C LEU A 161 5.82 -12.96 1.10
N TYR A 162 5.90 -11.80 0.46
CA TYR A 162 6.95 -11.45 -0.48
C TYR A 162 8.35 -11.58 0.16
N MET A 163 9.37 -11.81 -0.67
CA MET A 163 10.75 -12.12 -0.22
C MET A 163 10.85 -13.19 0.87
N ASP A 164 10.43 -14.43 0.59
CA ASP A 164 10.61 -15.59 1.47
C ASP A 164 10.09 -15.38 2.91
N ASN A 165 8.89 -14.82 3.06
CA ASN A 165 8.26 -14.50 4.36
C ASN A 165 8.95 -13.41 5.18
N ILE A 166 9.89 -12.67 4.60
CA ILE A 166 10.62 -11.60 5.30
C ILE A 166 9.88 -10.27 5.20
N LEU A 167 9.31 -9.91 4.03
CA LEU A 167 8.75 -8.58 3.84
C LEU A 167 7.62 -8.57 2.80
N GLU A 168 6.44 -8.09 3.17
CA GLU A 168 5.37 -7.87 2.20
C GLU A 168 5.38 -6.44 1.68
N ALA A 169 5.60 -6.28 0.37
CA ALA A 169 5.60 -4.96 -0.27
C ALA A 169 4.21 -4.29 -0.23
N GLU A 170 3.15 -5.09 -0.11
CA GLU A 170 1.74 -4.69 -0.08
C GLU A 170 1.11 -4.86 1.31
N GLY A 171 1.95 -4.87 2.35
CA GLY A 171 1.56 -5.05 3.74
C GLY A 171 0.62 -3.99 4.31
N ILE A 172 0.12 -4.25 5.51
CA ILE A 172 -0.93 -3.46 6.16
C ILE A 172 -0.43 -2.04 6.45
N LEU A 173 0.72 -1.90 7.11
CA LEU A 173 1.30 -0.59 7.41
C LEU A 173 1.73 0.16 6.15
N SER A 174 2.22 -0.56 5.15
CA SER A 174 2.60 0.04 3.86
C SER A 174 1.40 0.66 3.13
N THR A 175 0.16 0.29 3.49
CA THR A 175 -1.05 0.89 2.89
C THR A 175 -1.24 2.35 3.33
N ILE A 176 -0.70 2.76 4.48
CA ILE A 176 -0.79 4.15 4.98
C ILE A 176 -0.19 5.17 4.00
N PRO A 177 1.09 5.05 3.57
CA PRO A 177 1.64 5.96 2.57
C PRO A 177 0.93 5.85 1.22
N ALA A 178 0.35 4.69 0.87
CA ALA A 178 -0.45 4.54 -0.34
C ALA A 178 -1.74 5.41 -0.28
N VAL A 179 -2.42 5.49 0.87
CA VAL A 179 -3.52 6.44 1.09
C VAL A 179 -3.03 7.88 0.90
N GLY A 180 -1.84 8.20 1.41
CA GLY A 180 -1.19 9.50 1.20
C GLY A 180 -1.02 9.83 -0.29
N THR A 181 -0.52 8.89 -1.10
CA THR A 181 -0.39 9.06 -2.56
C THR A 181 -1.73 9.30 -3.25
N ALA A 182 -2.78 8.56 -2.86
CA ALA A 182 -4.13 8.79 -3.37
C ALA A 182 -4.64 10.20 -2.98
N LEU A 183 -4.40 10.65 -1.74
CA LEU A 183 -4.77 11.99 -1.27
C LEU A 183 -4.02 13.11 -2.00
N MET A 184 -2.73 12.93 -2.30
CA MET A 184 -1.99 13.87 -3.16
C MET A 184 -2.66 14.01 -4.52
N GLY A 185 -3.10 12.89 -5.10
CA GLY A 185 -3.88 12.89 -6.33
C GLY A 185 -5.20 13.64 -6.19
N VAL A 186 -5.95 13.41 -5.11
CA VAL A 186 -7.20 14.12 -4.81
C VAL A 186 -7.00 15.63 -4.72
N LEU A 187 -5.94 16.08 -4.05
CA LEU A 187 -5.60 17.51 -3.95
C LEU A 187 -5.29 18.08 -5.33
N ALA A 188 -4.45 17.41 -6.12
CA ALA A 188 -4.16 17.82 -7.50
C ALA A 188 -5.43 17.89 -8.37
N GLY A 189 -6.29 16.88 -8.30
CA GLY A 189 -7.57 16.86 -9.02
C GLY A 189 -8.55 17.94 -8.57
N ARG A 190 -8.46 18.42 -7.32
CA ARG A 190 -9.20 19.59 -6.85
C ARG A 190 -8.67 20.90 -7.42
N PHE A 191 -7.35 21.03 -7.60
CA PHE A 191 -6.75 22.22 -8.20
C PHE A 191 -7.03 22.33 -9.70
N LEU A 192 -7.15 21.19 -10.39
CA LEU A 192 -7.43 21.15 -11.83
C LEU A 192 -8.91 21.33 -12.17
N LYS A 193 -9.81 21.24 -11.18
CA LYS A 193 -11.26 21.30 -11.36
C LYS A 193 -11.77 22.72 -11.15
#